data_AF-A0A6V7L9W9-F1
#
_entry.id   AF-A0A6V7L9W9-F1
#
_cell.length_a   1.000
_cell.length_b   1.000
_cell.length_c   1.000
_cell.angle_alpha   90.00
_cell.angle_beta   90.00
_cell.angle_gamma   90.00
#
_symmetry.space_group_name_H-M   'P 1'
#
loop_
_entity.id
_entity.type
_entity.pdbx_description
1 polymer ?
#
loop_
_entity_poly.entity_id
_entity_poly.type
_entity_poly.pdbx_seq_one_letter_code
_entity_poly.pdbx_strand_id
1 'polypeptide(L)'
;GDALKKNEDLEFERNRERFMFLKWGAKALKNMLIVPPGSGIVHQVNLEYLARVVFDRDELLYPDSVVGTDSHTTMINGLGILGWGVGGIEAEAVMLGQAVSMLIPKVIGYKLVGTLNQYVTSTDLVLTITK
;
A
#
# COMPACT_ATOMS: atom_id res chain seq x y z
N GLY A 1 3.10 30.81 6.17
CA GLY A 1 2.76 29.44 6.60
C GLY A 1 1.40 29.03 6.09
N ASP A 2 1.15 29.24 4.80
CA ASP A 2 -0.11 29.01 4.08
C ASP A 2 0.09 28.08 2.87
N ALA A 3 1.33 27.61 2.65
CA ALA A 3 1.71 26.79 1.51
C ALA A 3 0.94 25.46 1.44
N LEU A 4 0.73 24.79 2.58
CA LEU A 4 -0.06 23.56 2.66
C LEU A 4 -1.47 23.78 2.11
N LYS A 5 -2.19 24.75 2.68
CA LYS A 5 -3.56 25.09 2.29
C LYS A 5 -3.65 25.49 0.81
N LYS A 6 -2.71 26.32 0.34
CA LYS A 6 -2.65 26.72 -1.08
C LYS A 6 -2.46 25.54 -2.02
N ASN A 7 -1.62 24.57 -1.65
CA ASN A 7 -1.39 23.38 -2.45
C ASN A 7 -2.64 22.48 -2.48
N GLU A 8 -3.31 22.29 -1.34
CA GLU A 8 -4.56 21.52 -1.25
C GLU A 8 -5.69 22.16 -2.07
N ASP A 9 -5.85 23.48 -1.99
CA ASP A 9 -6.86 24.22 -2.78
C ASP A 9 -6.61 24.05 -4.29
N LEU A 10 -5.35 24.19 -4.73
CA LEU A 10 -4.96 24.00 -6.14
C LEU A 10 -5.11 22.55 -6.61
N GLU A 11 -4.82 21.57 -5.76
CA GLU A 11 -5.00 20.16 -6.07
C GLU A 11 -6.48 19.84 -6.29
N PHE A 12 -7.34 20.34 -5.40
CA PHE A 12 -8.79 20.16 -5.47
C PHE A 12 -9.39 20.82 -6.71
N GLU A 13 -8.95 22.04 -7.03
CA GLU A 13 -9.39 22.75 -8.23
C GLU A 13 -9.03 21.97 -9.51
N ARG A 14 -7.78 21.49 -9.62
CA ARG A 14 -7.28 20.78 -10.81
C ARG A 14 -7.84 19.38 -10.99
N ASN A 15 -8.17 18.69 -9.89
CA ASN A 15 -8.59 17.28 -9.92
C ASN A 15 -10.06 17.08 -9.54
N ARG A 16 -10.86 18.14 -9.52
CA ARG A 16 -12.26 18.11 -9.07
C ARG A 16 -13.07 16.98 -9.71
N GLU A 17 -13.00 16.82 -11.03
CA GLU A 17 -13.74 15.77 -11.74
C GLU A 17 -13.29 14.36 -11.35
N ARG A 18 -11.97 14.15 -11.20
CA ARG A 18 -11.40 12.86 -10.75
C ARG A 18 -11.87 12.51 -9.35
N PHE A 19 -11.85 13.48 -8.42
CA PHE A 19 -12.35 13.25 -7.06
C PHE A 19 -13.85 12.98 -7.03
N MET A 20 -14.65 13.66 -7.85
CA MET A 20 -16.09 13.35 -7.97
C MET A 20 -16.32 11.94 -8.53
N PHE A 21 -15.55 11.54 -9.55
CA PHE A 21 -15.63 10.20 -10.13
C PHE A 21 -15.27 9.11 -9.12
N LEU A 22 -14.15 9.27 -8.40
CA LEU A 22 -13.75 8.32 -7.35
C LEU A 22 -14.81 8.25 -6.25
N LYS A 23 -15.31 9.40 -5.77
CA LYS A 23 -16.37 9.46 -4.75
C LYS A 23 -17.67 8.78 -5.21
N TRP A 24 -18.01 8.89 -6.48
CA TRP A 24 -19.12 8.13 -7.07
C TRP A 24 -18.81 6.63 -7.06
N GLY A 25 -17.62 6.21 -7.47
CA GLY A 25 -17.18 4.82 -7.47
C GLY A 25 -17.30 4.16 -6.10
N ALA A 26 -16.87 4.84 -5.03
CA ALA A 26 -17.00 4.31 -3.66
C ALA A 26 -18.44 4.11 -3.19
N LYS A 27 -19.41 4.82 -3.80
CA LYS A 27 -20.83 4.61 -3.53
C LYS A 27 -21.44 3.54 -4.42
N ALA A 28 -20.95 3.42 -5.66
CA ALA A 28 -21.49 2.51 -6.66
C ALA A 28 -20.96 1.07 -6.50
N LEU A 29 -19.74 0.90 -5.99
CA LEU A 29 -19.06 -0.38 -5.86
C LEU A 29 -19.02 -0.85 -4.40
N LYS A 30 -19.22 -2.16 -4.19
CA LYS A 30 -19.03 -2.78 -2.87
C LYS A 30 -17.53 -2.92 -2.58
N ASN A 31 -17.18 -2.88 -1.29
CA ASN A 31 -15.80 -3.03 -0.81
C ASN A 31 -14.81 -1.98 -1.35
N MET A 32 -15.30 -0.80 -1.73
CA MET A 32 -14.47 0.32 -2.14
C MET A 32 -14.43 1.37 -1.02
N LEU A 33 -13.27 1.49 -0.36
CA LEU A 33 -12.98 2.56 0.57
C LEU A 33 -12.08 3.58 -0.13
N ILE A 34 -12.38 4.87 0.04
CA ILE A 34 -11.50 5.96 -0.41
C ILE A 34 -10.97 6.70 0.79
N VAL A 35 -9.65 6.79 0.85
CA VAL A 35 -8.94 7.70 1.75
C VAL A 35 -8.93 9.09 1.11
N PRO A 36 -9.45 10.14 1.78
CA PRO A 36 -9.55 11.47 1.19
C PRO A 36 -8.18 12.13 0.98
N PRO A 37 -8.08 13.11 0.05
CA PRO A 37 -6.86 13.89 -0.16
C PRO A 37 -6.36 14.52 1.15
N GLY A 38 -5.05 14.68 1.29
CA GLY A 38 -4.42 15.24 2.49
C GLY A 38 -4.28 14.27 3.67
N SER A 39 -4.74 13.02 3.56
CA SER A 39 -4.65 12.02 4.65
C SER A 39 -3.31 11.27 4.73
N GLY A 40 -2.29 11.74 4.02
CA GLY A 40 -0.97 11.10 3.92
C GLY A 40 -0.78 10.30 2.62
N ILE A 41 0.35 9.59 2.56
CA ILE A 41 0.76 8.80 1.39
C ILE A 41 0.29 7.35 1.50
N VAL A 42 -0.10 6.74 0.38
CA VAL A 42 -0.78 5.43 0.32
C VAL A 42 -0.08 4.36 1.14
N HIS A 43 1.23 4.16 0.94
CA HIS A 43 1.96 3.10 1.61
C HIS A 43 2.10 3.32 3.13
N GLN A 44 2.15 4.56 3.60
CA GLN A 44 2.19 4.88 5.03
C GLN A 44 0.81 4.67 5.68
N VAL A 45 -0.25 5.16 5.04
CA VAL A 45 -1.63 4.91 5.49
C VAL A 45 -1.94 3.42 5.50
N ASN A 46 -1.40 2.66 4.55
CA ASN A 46 -1.56 1.22 4.53
C ASN A 46 -0.95 0.57 5.77
N LEU A 47 0.30 0.90 6.11
CA LEU A 47 0.97 0.39 7.31
C LEU A 47 0.29 0.79 8.61
N GLU A 48 -0.15 2.04 8.72
CA GLU A 48 -0.62 2.62 9.99
C GLU A 48 -2.10 2.40 10.26
N TYR A 49 -2.93 2.19 9.21
CA TYR A 49 -4.39 2.21 9.35
C TYR A 49 -5.13 1.09 8.62
N LEU A 50 -4.71 0.69 7.42
CA LEU A 50 -5.47 -0.28 6.61
C LEU A 50 -5.06 -1.73 6.84
N ALA A 51 -3.78 -1.96 7.17
CA ALA A 51 -3.22 -3.28 7.45
C ALA A 51 -3.93 -3.95 8.63
N ARG A 52 -4.27 -5.24 8.46
CA ARG A 52 -4.94 -6.03 9.49
C ARG A 52 -4.05 -7.09 10.10
N VAL A 53 -3.00 -7.50 9.38
CA VAL A 53 -2.10 -8.64 9.69
C VAL A 53 -2.83 -9.98 9.65
N VAL A 54 -3.99 -10.09 10.30
CA VAL A 54 -4.91 -11.22 10.26
C VAL A 54 -6.32 -10.69 9.95
N PHE A 55 -6.97 -11.27 8.94
CA PHE A 55 -8.39 -11.08 8.73
C PHE A 55 -9.18 -12.04 9.60
N ASP A 56 -10.26 -11.55 10.19
CA ASP A 56 -11.32 -12.33 10.80
C ASP A 56 -12.60 -12.09 10.00
N ARG A 57 -13.04 -13.13 9.29
CA ARG A 57 -14.24 -13.06 8.44
C ARG A 57 -14.93 -14.41 8.39
N ASP A 58 -16.24 -14.40 8.64
CA ASP A 58 -17.09 -15.60 8.56
C ASP A 58 -16.52 -16.76 9.41
N GLU A 59 -16.06 -16.45 10.64
CA GLU A 59 -15.39 -17.37 11.58
C GLU A 59 -14.07 -17.98 11.07
N LEU A 60 -13.51 -17.43 9.98
CA LEU A 60 -12.23 -17.83 9.42
C LEU A 60 -11.16 -16.79 9.70
N LEU A 61 -10.08 -17.23 10.34
CA LEU A 61 -8.85 -16.46 10.49
C LEU A 61 -7.88 -16.80 9.35
N TYR A 62 -7.42 -15.78 8.63
CA TYR A 62 -6.42 -15.95 7.58
C TYR A 62 -5.47 -14.76 7.50
N PRO A 63 -4.22 -14.97 7.05
CA PRO A 63 -3.22 -13.90 6.97
C PRO A 63 -3.67 -12.82 5.99
N ASP A 64 -3.34 -11.57 6.31
CA ASP A 64 -3.46 -10.46 5.39
C ASP A 64 -2.49 -10.63 4.20
N SER A 65 -2.95 -10.24 3.02
CA SER A 65 -2.16 -10.19 1.79
C SER A 65 -2.74 -9.12 0.86
N VAL A 66 -1.89 -8.42 0.11
CA VAL A 66 -2.32 -7.29 -0.71
C VAL A 66 -1.53 -7.17 -2.01
N VAL A 67 -2.24 -6.94 -3.11
CA VAL A 67 -1.66 -6.40 -4.35
C VAL A 67 -2.21 -5.00 -4.58
N GLY A 68 -1.35 -4.09 -5.02
CA GLY A 68 -1.72 -2.68 -5.21
C GLY A 68 -1.16 -2.12 -6.51
N THR A 69 -1.82 -1.10 -7.05
CA THR A 69 -1.36 -0.37 -8.24
C THR A 69 -0.26 0.64 -7.94
N ASP A 70 0.47 0.42 -6.85
CA ASP A 70 1.59 1.24 -6.38
C ASP A 70 2.80 0.32 -6.16
N SER A 71 3.96 0.70 -6.68
CA SER A 71 5.17 -0.14 -6.61
C SER A 71 5.70 -0.29 -5.18
N HIS A 72 5.39 0.65 -4.28
CA HIS A 72 5.79 0.61 -2.88
C HIS A 72 4.79 -0.14 -2.00
N THR A 73 3.77 -0.81 -2.57
CA THR A 73 2.92 -1.77 -1.85
C THR A 73 3.76 -2.79 -1.06
N THR A 74 4.96 -3.10 -1.54
CA THR A 74 5.95 -3.96 -0.87
C THR A 74 6.37 -3.49 0.52
N MET A 75 6.14 -2.22 0.88
CA MET A 75 6.45 -1.69 2.22
C MET A 75 5.70 -2.45 3.33
N ILE A 76 4.50 -2.99 3.01
CA ILE A 76 3.68 -3.78 3.94
C ILE A 76 4.36 -5.08 4.40
N ASN A 77 5.31 -5.60 3.62
CA ASN A 77 6.07 -6.81 3.96
C ASN A 77 6.88 -6.64 5.26
N GLY A 78 7.22 -5.41 5.64
CA GLY A 78 7.86 -5.10 6.92
C GLY A 78 7.00 -5.44 8.14
N LEU A 79 5.67 -5.56 7.98
CA LEU A 79 4.73 -6.00 9.02
C LEU A 79 4.37 -7.49 8.92
N GLY A 80 5.04 -8.26 8.06
CA GLY A 80 4.75 -9.69 7.85
C GLY A 80 3.53 -9.98 6.97
N ILE A 81 3.00 -8.96 6.29
CA ILE A 81 1.90 -9.08 5.33
C ILE A 81 2.51 -9.29 3.94
N LEU A 82 2.11 -10.35 3.23
CA LEU A 82 2.63 -10.60 1.89
C LEU A 82 1.96 -9.66 0.89
N GLY A 83 2.72 -8.72 0.32
CA GLY A 83 2.20 -7.82 -0.70
C GLY A 83 3.21 -7.21 -1.66
N TRP A 84 2.73 -6.84 -2.84
CA TRP A 84 3.54 -6.30 -3.93
C TRP A 84 2.74 -5.44 -4.92
N GLY A 85 3.46 -4.68 -5.75
CA GLY A 85 2.88 -3.85 -6.79
C GLY A 85 2.49 -4.66 -8.04
N VAL A 86 1.34 -4.36 -8.63
CA VAL A 86 0.86 -4.92 -9.90
C VAL A 86 0.35 -3.81 -10.83
N GLY A 87 0.11 -4.15 -12.10
CA GLY A 87 -0.54 -3.21 -13.03
C GLY A 87 -2.02 -3.00 -12.71
N GLY A 88 -2.61 -1.95 -13.30
CA GLY A 88 -4.01 -1.62 -13.08
C GLY A 88 -4.99 -2.71 -13.55
N ILE A 89 -4.66 -3.38 -14.66
CA ILE A 89 -5.49 -4.45 -15.23
C ILE A 89 -5.48 -5.68 -14.31
N GLU A 90 -4.32 -6.05 -13.79
CA GLU A 90 -4.18 -7.15 -12.84
C GLU A 90 -4.92 -6.85 -11.54
N ALA A 91 -4.82 -5.62 -11.01
CA ALA A 91 -5.56 -5.21 -9.83
C ALA A 91 -7.08 -5.27 -10.05
N GLU A 92 -7.57 -4.80 -11.20
CA GLU A 92 -8.98 -4.89 -11.58
C GLU A 92 -9.46 -6.35 -11.66
N ALA A 93 -8.67 -7.23 -12.30
CA ALA A 93 -8.99 -8.65 -12.38
C ALA A 93 -9.13 -9.29 -10.98
N VAL A 94 -8.23 -8.95 -10.04
CA VAL A 94 -8.30 -9.40 -8.65
C VAL A 94 -9.55 -8.88 -7.94
N MET A 95 -9.92 -7.62 -8.17
CA MET A 95 -11.17 -7.05 -7.63
C MET A 95 -12.41 -7.77 -8.17
N LEU A 96 -12.35 -8.33 -9.38
CA LEU A 96 -13.39 -9.16 -10.00
C LEU A 96 -13.31 -10.65 -9.59
N GLY A 97 -12.43 -11.00 -8.65
CA GLY A 97 -12.31 -12.35 -8.10
C GLY A 97 -11.37 -13.28 -8.86
N GLN A 98 -10.59 -12.77 -9.82
CA GLN A 98 -9.54 -13.57 -10.46
C GLN A 98 -8.34 -13.70 -9.51
N ALA A 99 -7.77 -14.90 -9.42
CA ALA A 99 -6.53 -15.12 -8.70
C ALA A 99 -5.34 -14.53 -9.47
N VAL A 100 -4.32 -14.05 -8.74
CA VAL A 100 -3.06 -13.61 -9.37
C VAL A 100 -2.34 -14.83 -9.93
N SER A 101 -1.99 -14.78 -11.21
CA SER A 101 -1.15 -15.80 -11.86
C SER A 101 0.32 -15.45 -11.69
N MET A 102 1.09 -16.33 -11.04
CA MET A 102 2.53 -16.17 -10.86
C MET A 102 3.26 -17.51 -10.92
N LEU A 103 4.52 -17.48 -11.36
CA LEU A 103 5.41 -18.61 -11.17
C LEU A 103 5.76 -18.73 -9.68
N ILE A 104 5.93 -19.96 -9.20
CA ILE A 104 6.41 -20.19 -7.84
C ILE A 104 7.80 -19.55 -7.71
N PRO A 105 7.98 -18.53 -6.86
CA PRO A 105 9.23 -17.79 -6.80
C PRO A 105 10.27 -18.59 -6.01
N LYS A 106 11.55 -18.39 -6.37
CA LYS A 106 12.65 -18.77 -5.47
C LYS A 106 12.66 -17.82 -4.28
N VAL A 107 12.89 -18.36 -3.08
CA VAL A 107 13.03 -17.56 -1.87
C VAL A 107 14.50 -17.44 -1.51
N ILE A 108 15.01 -16.21 -1.50
CA ILE A 108 16.38 -15.91 -1.08
C ILE A 108 16.36 -15.44 0.37
N GLY A 109 16.95 -16.24 1.26
CA GLY A 109 17.03 -15.90 2.69
C GLY A 109 18.12 -14.87 2.96
N TYR A 110 17.75 -13.69 3.48
CA TYR A 110 18.70 -12.67 3.90
C TYR A 110 18.90 -12.72 5.41
N LYS A 111 20.04 -13.25 5.87
CA LYS A 111 20.33 -13.38 7.30
C LYS A 111 21.04 -12.12 7.81
N LEU A 112 20.35 -11.34 8.65
CA LEU A 112 20.93 -10.20 9.35
C LEU A 112 21.57 -10.65 10.66
N VAL A 113 22.82 -10.24 10.90
CA VAL A 113 23.60 -10.57 12.10
C VAL A 113 24.30 -9.33 12.65
N GLY A 114 24.65 -9.36 13.94
CA GLY A 114 25.30 -8.25 14.64
C GLY A 114 24.31 -7.18 15.11
N THR A 115 24.84 -6.01 15.45
CA THR A 115 24.08 -4.86 15.94
C THR A 115 24.51 -3.60 15.20
N LEU A 116 23.55 -2.74 14.86
CA LEU A 116 23.85 -1.47 14.22
C LEU A 116 24.57 -0.52 15.20
N ASN A 117 25.49 0.28 14.67
CA ASN A 117 26.08 1.38 15.42
C ASN A 117 24.98 2.44 15.68
N GLN A 118 25.02 3.08 16.85
CA GLN A 118 24.06 4.12 17.25
C GLN A 118 23.92 5.31 16.28
N TYR A 119 24.93 5.54 15.43
CA TYR A 119 24.89 6.62 14.43
C TYR A 119 24.30 6.19 13.08
N VAL A 120 23.95 4.91 12.91
CA VAL A 120 23.37 4.36 11.67
C VAL A 120 21.86 4.56 11.68
N THR A 121 21.32 5.07 10.58
CA THR A 121 19.89 5.26 10.38
C THR A 121 19.25 4.08 9.63
N SER A 122 17.92 4.00 9.61
CA SER A 122 17.19 3.05 8.77
C SER A 122 17.48 3.23 7.28
N THR A 123 17.72 4.48 6.86
CA THR A 123 18.09 4.83 5.48
C THR A 123 19.44 4.23 5.11
N ASP A 124 20.43 4.30 6.01
CA ASP A 124 21.75 3.71 5.76
C ASP A 124 21.66 2.19 5.60
N LEU A 125 20.86 1.53 6.44
CA LEU A 125 20.66 0.08 6.35
C LEU A 125 19.98 -0.33 5.04
N VAL A 126 18.88 0.32 4.65
CA VAL A 126 18.15 -0.07 3.44
C VAL A 126 18.98 0.20 2.18
N LEU A 127 19.75 1.29 2.14
CA LEU A 127 20.67 1.57 1.04
C LEU A 127 21.83 0.56 0.98
N THR A 128 22.30 0.08 2.14
CA THR A 128 23.34 -0.94 2.20
C THR A 128 22.85 -2.30 1.69
N ILE A 129 21.60 -2.68 2.00
CA ILE A 129 20.99 -3.93 1.52
C ILE A 129 20.67 -3.87 0.02
N THR A 130 20.32 -2.69 -0.49
CA THR A 130 19.92 -2.50 -1.90
C THR A 130 21.11 -2.51 -2.87
N LYS A 131 22.31 -2.17 -2.39
CA LYS A 131 23.53 -2.09 -3.19
C LYS A 131 24.03 -3.45 -3.66
#